data_AF-A0A7V1ZIG5-F1
#
_entry.id   AF-A0A7V1ZIG5-F1
#
_cell.length_a   1.000
_cell.length_b   1.000
_cell.length_c   1.000
_cell.angle_alpha   90.00
_cell.angle_beta   90.00
_cell.angle_gamma   90.00
#
_symmetry.space_group_name_H-M   'P 1'
#
loop_
_entity.id
_entity.type
_entity.pdbx_description
1 polymer ?
#
loop_
_entity_poly.entity_id
_entity_poly.type
_entity_poly.pdbx_seq_one_letter_code
_entity_poly.pdbx_strand_id
1 'polypeptide(L)'
;MSRKRRLACAFVAVLVLVGCGGKKEKSGKTVKLPCSVTWTKTDIVVKPGQKLSLTVRGELRGGQWRFGPEGTAEHPEWARYSLVPDWPHLAVIGKVGEDGDPFLVGKEFSGTTVRGGELYLGINDLDAENNDGSFEVTVDLQ
;
A
#
# COMPACT_ATOMS: atom_id res chain seq x y z
N MET A 1 -42.57 -68.12 -22.33
CA MET A 1 -42.85 -67.29 -21.13
C MET A 1 -41.56 -66.62 -20.69
N SER A 2 -41.57 -65.28 -20.56
CA SER A 2 -40.67 -64.44 -19.72
C SER A 2 -39.17 -64.39 -20.08
N ARG A 3 -38.45 -63.27 -20.15
CA ARG A 3 -38.70 -61.83 -20.15
C ARG A 3 -37.37 -61.19 -20.61
N LYS A 4 -37.46 -60.13 -21.42
CA LYS A 4 -36.33 -59.30 -21.87
C LYS A 4 -35.65 -58.61 -20.67
N ARG A 5 -34.33 -58.49 -20.68
CA ARG A 5 -33.61 -57.41 -19.98
C ARG A 5 -32.50 -56.86 -20.88
N ARG A 6 -32.71 -55.63 -21.35
CA ARG A 6 -31.67 -54.72 -21.87
C ARG A 6 -31.02 -54.07 -20.66
N LEU A 7 -29.70 -53.90 -20.66
CA LEU A 7 -29.06 -52.85 -19.88
C LEU A 7 -27.90 -52.27 -20.71
N ALA A 8 -28.00 -50.98 -20.98
CA ALA A 8 -27.04 -50.19 -21.72
C ALA A 8 -25.78 -49.94 -20.86
N CYS A 9 -24.60 -50.07 -21.45
CA CYS A 9 -23.37 -49.51 -20.87
C CYS A 9 -23.40 -48.00 -21.10
N ALA A 10 -23.66 -47.24 -20.04
CA ALA A 10 -23.54 -45.79 -20.04
C ALA A 10 -22.08 -45.40 -19.82
N PHE A 11 -21.57 -44.49 -20.66
CA PHE A 11 -20.32 -43.78 -20.47
C PHE A 11 -20.35 -42.98 -19.15
N VAL A 12 -19.27 -43.01 -18.38
CA VAL A 12 -18.98 -41.93 -17.43
C VAL A 12 -17.69 -41.26 -17.87
N ALA A 13 -17.84 -40.01 -18.29
CA ALA A 13 -16.79 -39.11 -18.70
C ALA A 13 -15.85 -38.80 -17.52
N VAL A 14 -14.54 -38.84 -17.78
CA VAL A 14 -13.55 -38.28 -16.87
C VAL A 14 -13.66 -36.76 -16.96
N LEU A 15 -14.24 -36.13 -15.93
CA LEU A 15 -14.18 -34.70 -15.72
C LEU A 15 -12.74 -34.34 -15.30
N VAL A 16 -11.93 -33.90 -16.26
CA VAL A 16 -10.74 -33.11 -15.96
C VAL A 16 -11.26 -31.79 -15.42
N LEU A 17 -11.22 -31.61 -14.11
CA LEU A 17 -11.42 -30.31 -13.50
C LEU A 17 -10.24 -29.44 -13.93
N VAL A 18 -10.44 -28.69 -15.02
CA VAL A 18 -9.68 -27.49 -15.30
C VAL A 18 -9.88 -26.59 -14.10
N GLY A 19 -8.87 -26.53 -13.23
CA GLY A 19 -8.83 -25.57 -12.15
C GLY A 19 -8.92 -24.18 -12.79
N CYS A 20 -10.07 -23.52 -12.64
CA CYS A 20 -10.18 -22.10 -12.92
C CYS A 20 -9.11 -21.41 -12.07
N GLY A 21 -8.04 -20.95 -12.73
CA GLY A 21 -7.06 -20.04 -12.16
C GLY A 21 -7.76 -18.72 -11.86
N GLY A 22 -8.46 -18.66 -10.72
CA GLY A 22 -8.91 -17.42 -10.14
C GLY A 22 -7.66 -16.60 -9.86
N LYS A 23 -7.43 -15.55 -10.65
CA LYS A 23 -6.52 -14.48 -10.23
C LYS A 23 -7.01 -14.05 -8.86
N LYS A 24 -6.23 -14.30 -7.81
CA LYS A 24 -6.50 -13.70 -6.50
C LYS A 24 -6.54 -12.20 -6.75
N GLU A 25 -7.71 -11.59 -6.68
CA GLU A 25 -7.77 -10.13 -6.59
C GLU A 25 -6.94 -9.74 -5.38
N LYS A 26 -5.88 -8.97 -5.60
CA LYS A 26 -5.16 -8.32 -4.52
C LYS A 26 -6.17 -7.36 -3.89
N SER A 27 -6.75 -7.74 -2.75
CA SER A 27 -7.61 -6.87 -1.96
C SER A 27 -6.71 -5.88 -1.23
N GLY A 28 -6.27 -4.85 -1.94
CA GLY A 28 -5.56 -3.73 -1.36
C GLY A 28 -6.51 -2.93 -0.47
N LYS A 29 -6.08 -2.60 0.74
CA LYS A 29 -6.80 -1.65 1.61
C LYS A 29 -6.47 -0.23 1.17
N THR A 30 -7.46 0.62 1.03
CA THR A 30 -7.24 2.03 0.72
C THR A 30 -7.22 2.87 2.00
N VAL A 31 -6.20 3.72 2.14
CA VAL A 31 -6.02 4.67 3.25
C VAL A 31 -6.02 6.08 2.67
N LYS A 32 -6.81 6.99 3.26
CA LYS A 32 -6.69 8.42 3.00
C LYS A 32 -5.59 8.98 3.90
N LEU A 33 -4.57 9.58 3.28
CA LEU A 33 -3.45 10.22 3.96
C LEU A 33 -3.61 11.74 3.86
N PRO A 34 -4.08 12.44 4.90
CA PRO A 34 -4.10 13.90 4.91
C PRO A 34 -2.67 14.43 4.87
N CYS A 35 -2.43 15.46 4.05
CA CYS A 35 -1.11 16.07 3.94
C CYS A 35 -0.80 17.01 5.12
N SER A 36 -1.82 17.40 5.89
CA SER A 36 -1.74 18.37 6.99
C SER A 36 -1.29 17.75 8.33
N VAL A 37 -0.85 16.49 8.32
CA VAL A 37 -0.46 15.72 9.52
C VAL A 37 0.79 14.91 9.20
N THR A 38 1.84 15.05 10.01
CA THR A 38 3.12 14.36 9.76
C THR A 38 2.98 12.84 9.80
N TRP A 39 2.20 12.28 10.73
CA TRP A 39 1.96 10.83 10.83
C TRP A 39 0.48 10.51 10.99
N THR A 40 -0.02 9.66 10.11
CA THR A 40 -1.37 9.09 10.14
C THR A 40 -1.28 7.60 10.47
N LYS A 41 -1.95 7.20 11.55
CA LYS A 41 -2.17 5.79 11.88
C LYS A 41 -3.16 5.19 10.88
N THR A 42 -2.87 4.00 10.34
CA THR A 42 -3.68 3.41 9.26
C THR A 42 -4.69 2.34 9.71
N ASP A 43 -4.57 1.87 10.95
CA ASP A 43 -5.23 0.67 11.50
C ASP A 43 -4.93 -0.61 10.68
N ILE A 44 -3.78 -0.62 9.99
CA ILE A 44 -3.26 -1.77 9.24
C ILE A 44 -2.09 -2.35 10.00
N VAL A 45 -2.29 -3.55 10.54
CA VAL A 45 -1.23 -4.31 11.19
C VAL A 45 -0.48 -5.17 10.18
N VAL A 46 0.84 -5.01 10.12
CA VAL A 46 1.75 -5.86 9.34
C VAL A 46 2.47 -6.86 10.25
N LYS A 47 2.88 -8.00 9.70
CA LYS A 47 3.64 -9.04 10.41
C LYS A 47 5.10 -9.04 9.94
N PRO A 48 6.07 -9.52 10.74
CA PRO A 48 7.42 -9.76 10.24
C PRO A 48 7.41 -10.74 9.06
N GLY A 49 8.26 -10.49 8.06
CA GLY A 49 8.40 -11.31 6.85
C GLY A 49 7.29 -11.11 5.81
N GLN A 50 6.30 -10.26 6.08
CA GLN A 50 5.19 -9.99 5.16
C GLN A 50 5.65 -9.10 4.01
N LYS A 51 5.12 -9.33 2.80
CA LYS A 51 5.36 -8.38 1.71
C LYS A 51 4.37 -7.23 1.83
N LEU A 52 4.91 -6.02 1.86
CA LEU A 52 4.16 -4.77 1.85
C LEU A 52 4.37 -4.11 0.49
N SER A 53 3.28 -3.79 -0.20
CA SER A 53 3.32 -2.91 -1.37
C SER A 53 2.37 -1.73 -1.16
N LEU A 54 2.82 -0.54 -1.54
CA LEU A 54 2.09 0.71 -1.42
C LEU A 54 2.02 1.37 -2.80
N THR A 55 0.84 1.82 -3.20
CA THR A 55 0.66 2.70 -4.37
C THR A 55 -0.02 3.98 -3.91
N VAL A 56 0.57 5.12 -4.24
CA VAL A 56 0.10 6.42 -3.76
C VAL A 56 -0.35 7.29 -4.93
N ARG A 57 -1.51 7.92 -4.78
CA ARG A 57 -2.09 8.86 -5.76
C ARG A 57 -2.63 10.09 -5.08
N GLY A 58 -2.74 11.18 -5.81
CA GLY A 58 -3.22 12.46 -5.30
C GLY A 58 -2.11 13.50 -5.32
N GLU A 59 -2.28 14.54 -4.51
CA GLU A 59 -1.41 15.70 -4.55
C GLU A 59 -1.42 16.41 -3.19
N LEU A 60 -0.25 16.91 -2.81
CA LEU A 60 -0.04 17.83 -1.69
C LEU A 60 0.06 19.26 -2.22
N ARG A 61 -0.55 20.21 -1.51
CA ARG A 61 -0.40 21.65 -1.78
C ARG A 61 0.37 22.31 -0.64
N GLY A 62 1.49 22.95 -0.98
CA GLY A 62 2.31 23.74 -0.07
C GLY A 62 2.34 25.19 -0.55
N GLY A 63 1.53 26.06 0.05
CA GLY A 63 1.29 27.41 -0.47
C GLY A 63 0.75 27.39 -1.90
N GLN A 64 1.47 28.00 -2.84
CA GLN A 64 1.10 28.03 -4.27
C GLN A 64 1.59 26.82 -5.06
N TRP A 65 2.38 25.94 -4.45
CA TRP A 65 3.03 24.81 -5.11
C TRP A 65 2.22 23.53 -4.94
N ARG A 66 2.44 22.59 -5.86
CA ARG A 66 1.80 21.28 -5.92
C ARG A 66 2.86 20.21 -6.03
N PHE A 67 2.74 19.17 -5.23
CA PHE A 67 3.71 18.09 -5.15
C PHE A 67 3.03 16.73 -5.27
N GLY A 68 3.64 15.85 -6.05
CA GLY A 68 3.28 14.43 -6.07
C GLY A 68 3.78 13.71 -4.81
N PRO A 69 3.45 12.43 -4.65
CA PRO A 69 3.89 11.64 -3.51
C PRO A 69 5.41 11.52 -3.39
N GLU A 70 6.16 11.72 -4.48
CA GLU A 70 7.62 11.72 -4.47
C GLU A 70 8.24 12.94 -3.75
N GLY A 71 7.45 13.98 -3.45
CA GLY A 71 7.95 15.22 -2.85
C GLY A 71 8.83 16.02 -3.81
N THR A 72 9.78 16.80 -3.27
CA THR A 72 10.74 17.57 -4.06
C THR A 72 12.15 17.57 -3.45
N ALA A 73 13.14 17.51 -4.34
CA ALA A 73 14.55 17.73 -4.03
C ALA A 73 15.11 19.00 -4.69
N GLU A 74 14.25 19.80 -5.34
CA GLU A 74 14.65 21.02 -6.06
C GLU A 74 15.02 22.17 -5.11
N HIS A 75 14.61 22.07 -3.85
CA HIS A 75 14.84 23.06 -2.79
C HIS A 75 15.64 22.43 -1.63
N PRO A 76 16.96 22.25 -1.77
CA PRO A 76 17.79 21.61 -0.76
C PRO A 76 17.75 22.33 0.60
N GLU A 77 17.48 23.64 0.61
CA GLU A 77 17.31 24.43 1.83
C GLU A 77 16.07 24.04 2.65
N TRP A 78 15.14 23.27 2.09
CA TRP A 78 13.97 22.73 2.79
C TRP A 78 14.28 21.46 3.58
N ALA A 79 15.44 20.82 3.36
CA ALA A 79 15.85 19.61 4.09
C ALA A 79 15.84 19.79 5.62
N ARG A 80 16.07 21.02 6.12
CA ARG A 80 15.99 21.36 7.55
C ARG A 80 14.57 21.29 8.15
N TYR A 81 13.55 21.27 7.29
CA TYR A 81 12.14 21.11 7.67
C TYR A 81 11.66 19.68 7.42
N SER A 82 12.49 18.79 6.88
CA SER A 82 12.14 17.39 6.66
C SER A 82 12.38 16.57 7.92
N LEU A 83 11.49 15.61 8.18
CA LEU A 83 11.66 14.63 9.25
C LEU A 83 12.90 13.75 9.02
N VAL A 84 13.16 13.40 7.77
CA VAL A 84 14.40 12.76 7.29
C VAL A 84 15.07 13.70 6.29
N PRO A 85 16.12 14.46 6.70
CA PRO A 85 16.74 15.49 5.87
C PRO A 85 17.32 15.00 4.54
N ASP A 86 17.79 13.75 4.48
CA ASP A 86 18.40 13.17 3.28
C ASP A 86 17.38 12.68 2.24
N TRP A 87 16.07 12.79 2.53
CA TRP A 87 15.00 12.41 1.62
C TRP A 87 14.27 13.65 1.07
N PRO A 88 13.61 13.55 -0.10
CA PRO A 88 12.90 14.69 -0.67
C PRO A 88 11.89 15.26 0.32
N HIS A 89 11.85 16.58 0.44
CA HIS A 89 10.89 17.27 1.29
C HIS A 89 9.46 17.00 0.78
N LEU A 90 8.49 16.89 1.67
CA LEU A 90 7.07 16.60 1.35
C LEU A 90 6.81 15.22 0.71
N ALA A 91 7.82 14.34 0.61
CA ALA A 91 7.61 12.98 0.12
C ALA A 91 6.77 12.16 1.09
N VAL A 92 5.99 11.21 0.55
CA VAL A 92 5.30 10.24 1.38
C VAL A 92 6.31 9.27 1.97
N ILE A 93 6.19 9.06 3.28
CA ILE A 93 7.02 8.17 4.08
C ILE A 93 6.12 7.20 4.86
N GLY A 94 6.70 6.09 5.31
CA GLY A 94 6.03 5.12 6.15
C GLY A 94 6.89 4.73 7.33
N LYS A 95 6.28 4.19 8.37
CA LYS A 95 6.98 3.46 9.44
C LYS A 95 6.07 2.36 9.99
N VAL A 96 6.67 1.32 10.54
CA VAL A 96 5.93 0.26 11.23
C VAL A 96 6.19 0.40 12.73
N GLY A 97 5.15 0.60 13.52
CA GLY A 97 5.19 0.92 14.95
C GLY A 97 5.53 2.40 15.22
N GLU A 98 5.19 2.87 16.42
CA GLU A 98 5.43 4.27 16.83
C GLU A 98 6.93 4.61 16.83
N ASP A 99 7.77 3.70 17.33
CA ASP A 99 9.24 3.85 17.36
C ASP A 99 9.94 3.23 16.14
N GLY A 100 9.21 2.98 15.05
CA GLY A 100 9.80 2.39 13.84
C GLY A 100 10.65 3.39 13.07
N ASP A 101 11.78 2.92 12.54
CA ASP A 101 12.55 3.69 11.56
C ASP A 101 11.67 4.00 10.35
N PRO A 102 11.64 5.26 9.87
CA PRO A 102 10.96 5.61 8.65
C PRO A 102 11.53 4.86 7.44
N PHE A 103 10.72 4.77 6.38
CA PHE A 103 11.14 4.39 5.04
C PHE A 103 10.50 5.30 4.01
N LEU A 104 11.22 5.60 2.93
CA LEU A 104 10.70 6.39 1.83
C LEU A 104 9.67 5.57 1.04
N VAL A 105 8.48 6.14 0.84
CA VAL A 105 7.40 5.50 0.07
C VAL A 105 7.30 6.12 -1.32
N GLY A 106 7.27 7.44 -1.41
CA GLY A 106 7.04 8.12 -2.69
C GLY A 106 5.72 7.71 -3.32
N LYS A 107 5.70 7.57 -4.65
CA LYS A 107 4.52 7.13 -5.41
C LYS A 107 4.27 5.63 -5.31
N GLU A 108 5.33 4.82 -5.23
CA GLU A 108 5.23 3.37 -5.15
C GLU A 108 6.34 2.81 -4.25
N PHE A 109 5.98 1.87 -3.39
CA PHE A 109 6.91 1.14 -2.54
C PHE A 109 6.61 -0.35 -2.56
N SER A 110 7.65 -1.17 -2.49
CA SER A 110 7.53 -2.60 -2.26
C SER A 110 8.69 -3.08 -1.41
N GLY A 111 8.39 -3.81 -0.33
CA GLY A 111 9.41 -4.29 0.59
C GLY A 111 8.91 -5.46 1.44
N THR A 112 9.84 -6.05 2.19
CA THR A 112 9.54 -7.07 3.20
C THR A 112 9.67 -6.44 4.57
N THR A 113 8.63 -6.56 5.39
CA THR A 113 8.60 -6.00 6.74
C THR A 113 9.55 -6.78 7.66
N VAL A 114 10.49 -6.08 8.29
CA VAL A 114 11.42 -6.71 9.25
C VAL A 114 10.73 -6.88 10.61
N ARG A 115 9.89 -5.92 11.00
CA ARG A 115 9.11 -5.93 12.23
C ARG A 115 7.61 -5.98 11.95
N GLY A 116 6.86 -6.48 12.93
CA GLY A 116 5.40 -6.40 12.93
C GLY A 116 4.91 -5.22 13.75
N GLY A 117 3.70 -4.76 13.45
CA GLY A 117 3.07 -3.66 14.15
C GLY A 117 2.13 -2.87 13.26
N GLU A 118 1.62 -1.78 13.82
CA GLU A 118 0.77 -0.82 13.13
C GLU A 118 1.56 -0.07 12.05
N LEU A 119 1.02 0.02 10.83
CA LEU A 119 1.56 0.84 9.77
C LEU A 119 1.12 2.29 9.99
N TYR A 120 2.09 3.20 9.97
CA TYR A 120 1.86 4.63 9.90
C TYR A 120 2.35 5.13 8.54
N LEU A 121 1.60 6.07 7.97
CA LEU A 121 1.96 6.77 6.74
C LEU A 121 2.04 8.26 7.04
N GLY A 122 2.95 8.96 6.38
CA GLY A 122 3.28 10.33 6.73
C GLY A 122 3.84 11.13 5.58
N ILE A 123 4.08 12.40 5.87
CA ILE A 123 4.76 13.35 4.97
C ILE A 123 6.13 13.63 5.56
N ASN A 124 7.16 13.69 4.72
CA ASN A 124 8.52 14.05 5.12
C ASN A 124 8.63 15.56 5.43
N ASP A 125 8.03 15.95 6.54
CA ASP A 125 7.86 17.33 6.99
C ASP A 125 7.70 17.38 8.52
N LEU A 126 8.47 18.24 9.18
CA LEU A 126 8.45 18.47 10.62
C LEU A 126 7.25 19.33 11.05
N ASP A 127 6.69 20.14 10.15
CA ASP A 127 5.56 21.03 10.41
C ASP A 127 4.53 20.95 9.28
N ALA A 128 3.85 19.81 9.19
CA ALA A 128 2.92 19.53 8.12
C ALA A 128 1.62 20.35 8.20
N GLU A 129 1.36 21.10 9.28
CA GLU A 129 0.07 21.75 9.53
C GLU A 129 -0.29 22.84 8.50
N ASN A 130 0.72 23.38 7.82
CA ASN A 130 0.56 24.38 6.76
C ASN A 130 0.36 23.76 5.35
N ASN A 131 0.35 22.43 5.26
CA ASN A 131 0.09 21.70 4.02
C ASN A 131 -1.41 21.42 3.84
N ASP A 132 -1.81 21.33 2.58
CA ASP A 132 -3.18 21.07 2.16
C ASP A 132 -3.27 19.84 1.26
N GLY A 133 -4.48 19.27 1.16
CA GLY A 133 -4.76 18.14 0.29
C GLY A 133 -4.64 16.78 0.97
N SER A 134 -4.64 15.73 0.15
CA SER A 134 -4.54 14.36 0.64
C SER A 134 -4.09 13.42 -0.46
N PHE A 135 -3.37 12.38 -0.07
CA PHE A 135 -3.13 11.23 -0.91
C PHE A 135 -4.13 10.10 -0.61
N GLU A 136 -4.36 9.27 -1.62
CA GLU A 136 -4.98 7.96 -1.50
C GLU A 136 -3.89 6.89 -1.63
N VAL A 137 -3.76 6.04 -0.62
CA VAL A 137 -2.73 5.01 -0.55
C VAL A 137 -3.40 3.64 -0.61
N THR A 138 -3.12 2.87 -1.66
CA THR A 138 -3.48 1.46 -1.73
C THR A 138 -2.40 0.63 -1.07
N VAL A 139 -2.77 -0.18 -0.08
CA VAL A 139 -1.90 -1.04 0.72
C VAL A 139 -2.20 -2.49 0.41
N ASP A 140 -1.25 -3.18 -0.21
CA ASP A 140 -1.30 -4.61 -0.48
C ASP A 140 -0.38 -5.36 0.47
N LEU A 141 -0.93 -6.38 1.12
CA LEU A 141 -0.20 -7.26 2.04
C LEU A 141 -0.23 -8.70 1.52
N GLN A 142 0.92 -9.37 1.49
CA GLN A 142 1.05 -10.77 1.05
C GLN A 142 1.78 -11.63 2.07
#